data_AF-A0AAN6JXA5-F1
#
_entry.id   AF-A0AAN6JXA5-F1
#
_cell.length_a   1.000
_cell.length_b   1.000
_cell.length_c   1.000
_cell.angle_alpha   90.00
_cell.angle_beta   90.00
_cell.angle_gamma   90.00
#
_symmetry.space_group_name_H-M   'P 1'
#
loop_
_entity.id
_entity.type
_entity.pdbx_description
1 polymer ?
#
loop_
_entity_poly.entity_id
_entity_poly.type
_entity_poly.pdbx_seq_one_letter_code
_entity_poly.pdbx_strand_id
1 'polypeptide(L)'
;MLSMQPTAGNWMKPGNYSSNLSKTIWIIQLIIFYDTARRDGRGEGQTLTLIKECCEVHLQQGKETPMGEILRWRLLFFHAVDHSVGDQRALRDEENDAVIYNHATPKMDQIPTLLRTECRRCRHLL
;
A
#
# COMPACT_ATOMS: atom_id res chain seq x y z
N MET A 1 32.76 -26.85 -9.15
CA MET A 1 31.65 -26.35 -8.31
C MET A 1 30.85 -25.34 -9.10
N LEU A 2 29.62 -25.67 -9.47
CA LEU A 2 28.71 -24.71 -10.11
C LEU A 2 28.21 -23.75 -9.03
N SER A 3 28.73 -22.52 -9.04
CA SER A 3 28.19 -21.40 -8.28
C SER A 3 26.82 -21.06 -8.87
N MET A 4 25.76 -21.68 -8.36
CA MET A 4 24.41 -21.22 -8.60
C MET A 4 24.26 -19.89 -7.86
N GLN A 5 24.52 -18.77 -8.54
CA GLN A 5 24.03 -17.49 -8.06
C GLN A 5 22.51 -17.64 -7.91
N PRO A 6 21.93 -17.39 -6.73
CA PRO A 6 20.49 -17.34 -6.61
C PRO A 6 20.06 -16.23 -7.56
N THR A 7 19.31 -16.59 -8.60
CA THR A 7 18.53 -15.61 -9.35
C THR A 7 17.55 -15.03 -8.34
N ALA A 8 17.96 -13.95 -7.68
CA ALA A 8 17.13 -13.18 -6.80
C ALA A 8 15.90 -12.79 -7.63
N GLY A 9 14.80 -13.51 -7.43
CA GLY A 9 13.52 -13.16 -8.02
C GLY A 9 13.33 -11.68 -7.75
N ASN A 10 13.15 -10.89 -8.80
CA ASN A 10 13.08 -9.44 -8.70
C ASN A 10 12.13 -9.10 -7.56
N TRP A 11 12.66 -8.57 -6.45
CA TRP A 11 11.83 -8.03 -5.39
C TRP A 11 10.88 -7.03 -6.05
N MET A 12 9.61 -7.14 -5.73
CA MET A 12 8.56 -6.30 -6.30
C MET A 12 9.00 -4.84 -6.13
N LYS A 13 9.07 -4.08 -7.23
CA LYS A 13 9.51 -2.68 -7.16
C LYS A 13 8.73 -1.97 -6.04
N PRO A 14 9.41 -1.20 -5.18
CA PRO A 14 8.75 -0.24 -4.30
C PRO A 14 7.76 0.56 -5.15
N GLY A 15 6.47 0.46 -4.83
CA GLY A 15 5.41 1.02 -5.67
C GLY A 15 4.33 0.04 -6.09
N ASN A 16 4.59 -1.28 -6.13
CA ASN A 16 3.54 -2.23 -6.50
C ASN A 16 2.51 -2.49 -5.38
N TYR A 17 2.78 -2.07 -4.14
CA TYR A 17 1.83 -2.20 -3.03
C TYR A 17 0.61 -1.27 -3.17
N SER A 18 0.80 -0.08 -3.76
CA SER A 18 -0.32 0.81 -4.09
C SER A 18 -1.20 0.22 -5.18
N SER A 19 -0.68 -0.69 -6.02
CA SER A 19 -1.46 -1.32 -7.09
C SER A 19 -2.57 -2.20 -6.54
N ASN A 20 -2.33 -2.95 -5.46
CA ASN A 20 -3.36 -3.78 -4.83
C ASN A 20 -4.42 -2.93 -4.14
N LEU A 21 -4.03 -1.90 -3.38
CA LEU A 21 -5.00 -0.96 -2.80
C LEU A 21 -5.79 -0.22 -3.89
N SER A 22 -5.13 0.15 -4.99
CA SER A 22 -5.79 0.79 -6.14
C SER A 22 -6.80 -0.14 -6.80
N LYS A 23 -6.49 -1.44 -6.95
CA LYS A 23 -7.46 -2.44 -7.43
C LYS A 23 -8.67 -2.54 -6.49
N THR A 24 -8.45 -2.57 -5.17
CA THR A 24 -9.55 -2.60 -4.19
C THR A 24 -10.42 -1.37 -4.28
N ILE A 25 -9.83 -0.17 -4.35
CA ILE A 25 -10.58 1.09 -4.52
C ILE A 25 -11.38 1.06 -5.82
N TRP A 26 -10.79 0.59 -6.91
CA TRP A 26 -11.46 0.51 -8.20
C TRP A 26 -12.66 -0.46 -8.18
N ILE A 27 -12.53 -1.64 -7.57
CA ILE A 27 -13.65 -2.57 -7.38
C ILE A 27 -14.80 -1.90 -6.61
N ILE A 28 -14.49 -1.16 -5.55
CA ILE A 28 -15.50 -0.46 -4.75
C ILE A 28 -16.19 0.64 -5.56
N GLN A 29 -15.43 1.41 -6.34
CA GLN A 29 -15.99 2.41 -7.24
C GLN A 29 -16.94 1.80 -8.28
N LEU A 30 -16.60 0.62 -8.83
CA LEU A 30 -17.48 -0.10 -9.74
C LEU A 30 -18.77 -0.58 -9.07
N ILE A 31 -18.69 -1.08 -7.84
CA ILE A 31 -19.87 -1.52 -7.08
C ILE A 31 -20.80 -0.33 -6.82
N ILE A 32 -20.26 0.82 -6.40
CA ILE A 32 -21.03 2.06 -6.19
C ILE A 32 -21.68 2.50 -7.51
N PHE A 33 -20.93 2.54 -8.61
CA PHE A 33 -21.48 2.92 -9.90
C PHE A 33 -22.61 1.98 -10.34
N TYR A 34 -22.41 0.67 -10.22
CA TYR A 34 -23.43 -0.32 -10.60
C TYR A 34 -24.71 -0.18 -9.78
N ASP A 35 -24.60 -0.06 -8.45
CA ASP A 35 -25.75 0.10 -7.57
C ASP A 35 -26.52 1.40 -7.89
N THR A 36 -25.81 2.52 -8.02
CA THR A 36 -26.42 3.82 -8.30
C THR A 36 -27.09 3.88 -9.67
N ALA A 37 -26.47 3.32 -10.71
CA ALA A 37 -27.09 3.20 -12.03
C ALA A 37 -28.34 2.30 -12.01
N ARG A 38 -28.31 1.21 -11.23
CA ARG A 38 -29.47 0.33 -11.07
C ARG A 38 -30.63 1.02 -10.35
N ARG A 39 -30.33 1.85 -9.34
CA ARG A 39 -31.32 2.65 -8.60
C ARG A 39 -31.93 3.74 -9.48
N ASP A 40 -31.14 4.39 -10.32
CA ASP A 40 -31.63 5.35 -11.32
C ASP A 40 -32.59 4.69 -12.32
N GLY A 41 -32.23 3.49 -12.82
CA GLY A 41 -33.12 2.68 -13.66
C GLY A 41 -34.45 2.28 -13.00
N ARG A 42 -34.59 2.43 -11.67
CA ARG A 42 -35.82 2.21 -10.91
C ARG A 42 -36.55 3.51 -10.55
N GLY A 43 -36.02 4.67 -10.95
CA GLY A 43 -36.56 5.98 -10.60
C GLY A 43 -36.28 6.41 -9.15
N GLU A 44 -35.30 5.80 -8.47
CA GLU A 44 -34.96 6.09 -7.07
C GLU A 44 -34.02 7.31 -6.90
N GLY A 45 -33.70 8.02 -7.99
CA GLY A 45 -32.82 9.19 -7.99
C GLY A 45 -31.89 9.20 -9.20
N GLN A 46 -31.15 10.28 -9.38
CA GLN A 46 -30.19 10.40 -10.49
C GLN A 46 -28.86 9.77 -10.11
N THR A 47 -28.28 8.97 -11.01
CA THR A 47 -27.02 8.24 -10.80
C THR A 47 -25.92 9.13 -10.21
N LEU A 48 -25.70 10.32 -10.79
CA LEU A 48 -24.63 11.22 -10.34
C LEU A 48 -24.84 11.73 -8.91
N THR A 49 -26.08 12.01 -8.53
CA THR A 49 -26.41 12.46 -7.17
C THR A 49 -26.16 11.34 -6.17
N LEU A 50 -26.63 10.13 -6.48
CA LEU A 50 -26.43 8.96 -5.62
C LEU A 50 -24.95 8.59 -5.48
N ILE A 51 -24.14 8.74 -6.54
CA ILE A 51 -22.68 8.55 -6.47
C ILE A 51 -22.05 9.54 -5.50
N LYS A 52 -22.42 10.82 -5.57
CA LYS A 52 -21.87 11.86 -4.66
C LYS A 52 -22.18 11.52 -3.21
N GLU A 53 -23.42 11.14 -2.91
CA GLU A 53 -23.83 10.71 -1.56
C GLU A 53 -23.01 9.50 -1.08
N CYS A 54 -22.87 8.46 -1.91
CA CYS A 54 -22.04 7.30 -1.56
C CYS A 54 -20.57 7.67 -1.34
N CYS A 55 -20.02 8.57 -2.15
CA CYS A 55 -18.65 9.05 -2.01
C CYS A 55 -18.46 9.84 -0.71
N GLU A 56 -19.40 10.70 -0.35
CA GLU A 56 -19.39 11.45 0.90
C GLU A 56 -19.51 10.54 2.11
N VAL A 57 -20.29 9.46 2.02
CA VAL A 57 -20.45 8.52 3.12
C VAL A 57 -19.23 7.60 3.26
N HIS A 58 -18.80 6.97 2.16
CA HIS A 58 -17.87 5.82 2.19
C HIS A 58 -16.47 6.14 1.68
N LEU A 59 -16.30 6.97 0.65
CA LEU A 59 -14.99 7.21 0.00
C LEU A 59 -14.30 8.45 0.58
N GLN A 60 -14.20 8.52 1.90
CA GLN A 60 -13.58 9.63 2.62
C GLN A 60 -12.37 9.15 3.41
N GLN A 61 -11.18 9.64 3.05
CA GLN A 61 -9.93 9.33 3.74
C GLN A 61 -9.87 9.87 5.17
N GLY A 62 -10.75 10.79 5.57
CA GLY A 62 -10.79 11.33 6.93
C GLY A 62 -11.69 10.53 7.89
N LYS A 63 -12.45 9.55 7.38
CA LYS A 63 -13.41 8.80 8.21
C LYS A 63 -12.78 7.55 8.81
N GLU A 64 -13.21 7.20 10.02
CA GLU A 64 -12.86 5.93 10.69
C GLU A 64 -13.72 4.77 10.14
N THR A 65 -13.54 4.47 8.85
CA THR A 65 -14.19 3.35 8.18
C THR A 65 -13.13 2.48 7.50
N PRO A 66 -13.42 1.20 7.19
CA PRO A 66 -12.49 0.35 6.45
C PRO A 66 -12.01 0.98 5.13
N MET A 67 -12.91 1.71 4.46
CA MET A 67 -12.59 2.41 3.23
C MET A 67 -11.70 3.63 3.46
N GLY A 68 -11.97 4.41 4.52
CA GLY A 68 -11.12 5.53 4.92
C GLY A 68 -9.71 5.08 5.25
N GLU A 69 -9.56 3.95 5.97
CA GLU A 69 -8.26 3.30 6.22
C GLU A 69 -7.54 2.93 4.92
N ILE A 70 -8.21 2.22 3.99
CA ILE A 70 -7.63 1.84 2.69
C ILE A 70 -7.12 3.06 1.92
N LEU A 71 -7.89 4.16 1.92
CA LEU A 71 -7.50 5.41 1.26
C LEU A 71 -6.28 6.07 1.92
N ARG A 72 -6.23 6.10 3.26
CA ARG A 72 -5.06 6.61 4.01
C ARG A 72 -3.80 5.79 3.73
N TRP A 73 -3.90 4.46 3.77
CA TRP A 73 -2.77 3.58 3.45
C TRP A 73 -2.27 3.76 2.02
N ARG A 74 -3.16 4.00 1.05
CA ARG A 74 -2.75 4.29 -0.33
C ARG A 74 -1.94 5.58 -0.41
N LEU A 75 -2.37 6.65 0.26
CA LEU A 75 -1.64 7.91 0.28
C LEU A 75 -0.29 7.78 0.98
N LEU A 76 -0.24 7.10 2.12
CA LEU A 76 1.00 6.85 2.84
C LEU A 76 1.99 6.06 1.98
N PHE A 77 1.54 5.02 1.28
CA PHE A 77 2.41 4.25 0.39
C PHE A 77 2.90 5.04 -0.81
N PHE A 78 2.09 5.92 -1.39
CA PHE A 78 2.60 6.83 -2.43
C PHE A 78 3.68 7.75 -1.88
N HIS A 79 3.44 8.39 -0.74
CA HIS A 79 4.42 9.25 -0.11
C HIS A 79 5.72 8.51 0.21
N ALA A 80 5.63 7.32 0.80
CA ALA A 80 6.78 6.50 1.16
C ALA A 80 7.58 6.04 -0.07
N VAL A 81 6.90 5.67 -1.16
CA VAL A 81 7.56 5.27 -2.42
C VAL A 81 8.29 6.46 -3.05
N ASP A 82 7.68 7.64 -3.05
CA ASP A 82 8.27 8.83 -3.66
C ASP A 82 9.45 9.41 -2.85
N HIS A 83 9.48 9.21 -1.52
CA HIS A 83 10.42 9.93 -0.63
C HIS A 83 11.33 9.05 0.21
N SER A 84 11.01 7.78 0.44
CA SER A 84 11.65 6.97 1.49
C SER A 84 12.14 5.60 1.03
N VAL A 85 11.60 5.06 -0.07
CA VAL A 85 12.04 3.78 -0.61
C VAL A 85 12.79 4.01 -1.93
N GLY A 86 14.11 4.22 -1.83
CA GLY A 86 14.98 4.29 -3.00
C GLY A 86 15.15 2.93 -3.69
N ASP A 87 15.60 2.95 -4.95
CA ASP A 87 15.93 1.75 -5.75
C ASP A 87 17.11 0.92 -5.20
N GLN A 88 17.66 1.32 -4.05
CA GLN A 88 18.78 0.65 -3.41
C GLN A 88 18.35 -0.72 -2.89
N ARG A 89 18.98 -1.76 -3.44
CA ARG A 89 18.75 -3.14 -3.03
C ARG A 89 19.48 -3.41 -1.72
N ALA A 90 18.77 -4.01 -0.77
CA ALA A 90 19.39 -4.66 0.37
C ALA A 90 20.20 -5.87 -0.12
N LEU A 91 21.48 -5.94 0.23
CA LEU A 91 22.34 -7.08 -0.07
C LEU A 91 22.45 -7.95 1.18
N ARG A 92 22.36 -9.27 1.02
CA ARG A 92 22.59 -10.20 2.13
C ARG A 92 24.08 -10.53 2.23
N ASP A 93 24.63 -10.37 3.42
CA ASP A 93 25.95 -10.84 3.81
C ASP A 93 25.76 -12.17 4.56
N GLU A 94 26.03 -13.27 3.89
CA GLU A 94 25.84 -14.61 4.45
C GLU A 94 26.93 -14.97 5.48
N GLU A 95 28.13 -14.38 5.37
CA GLU A 95 29.24 -14.67 6.27
C GLU A 95 29.00 -14.06 7.65
N ASN A 96 28.47 -12.84 7.67
CA ASN A 96 28.24 -12.08 8.92
C ASN A 96 26.80 -12.16 9.42
N ASP A 97 25.94 -12.96 8.78
CA ASP A 97 24.49 -13.06 9.01
C ASP A 97 23.83 -11.67 9.13
N ALA A 98 24.07 -10.84 8.11
CA ALA A 98 23.71 -9.43 8.10
C ALA A 98 23.08 -8.99 6.77
N VAL A 99 22.47 -7.81 6.79
CA VAL A 99 21.95 -7.14 5.59
C VAL A 99 22.67 -5.81 5.42
N ILE A 100 23.20 -5.55 4.24
CA ILE A 100 23.79 -4.26 3.87
C ILE A 100 22.71 -3.43 3.19
N TYR A 101 22.36 -2.30 3.78
CA TYR A 101 21.35 -1.38 3.25
C TYR A 101 21.66 0.07 3.64
N ASN A 102 21.72 0.98 2.67
CA ASN A 102 21.90 2.42 2.86
C ASN A 102 23.01 2.79 3.88
N HIS A 103 24.24 2.30 3.65
CA HIS A 103 25.42 2.48 4.51
C HIS A 103 25.32 1.86 5.93
N ALA A 104 24.26 1.11 6.23
CA ALA A 104 24.11 0.35 7.46
C ALA A 104 24.25 -1.15 7.21
N THR A 105 24.74 -1.87 8.21
CA THR A 105 24.89 -3.34 8.18
C THR A 105 24.22 -4.00 9.40
N PRO A 106 22.88 -3.91 9.53
CA PRO A 106 22.16 -4.60 10.61
C PRO A 106 22.31 -6.12 10.54
N LYS A 107 22.41 -6.76 11.71
CA LYS A 107 22.35 -8.21 11.82
C LYS A 107 20.93 -8.72 11.58
N MET A 108 20.78 -9.95 11.10
CA MET A 108 19.48 -10.55 10.77
C MET A 108 18.52 -10.59 11.97
N ASP A 109 19.01 -10.81 13.18
CA ASP A 109 18.24 -10.79 14.42
C ASP A 109 17.69 -9.40 14.80
N GLN A 110 18.30 -8.34 14.28
CA GLN A 110 17.89 -6.95 14.51
C GLN A 110 16.79 -6.48 13.54
N ILE A 111 16.68 -7.11 12.36
CA ILE A 111 15.72 -6.73 11.31
C ILE A 111 14.26 -6.70 11.82
N PRO A 112 13.75 -7.69 12.57
CA PRO A 112 12.38 -7.65 13.07
C PRO A 112 12.10 -6.49 14.03
N THR A 113 13.11 -6.04 14.78
CA THR A 113 13.01 -4.91 15.70
C THR A 113 13.03 -3.58 14.95
N LEU A 114 13.89 -3.46 13.94
CA LEU A 114 13.94 -2.30 13.05
C LEU A 114 12.60 -2.13 12.32
N LEU A 115 12.08 -3.18 11.70
CA LEU A 115 10.77 -3.16 11.02
C LEU A 115 9.64 -2.74 11.95
N ARG A 116 9.56 -3.32 13.17
CA ARG A 116 8.54 -2.94 14.15
C ARG A 116 8.63 -1.48 14.57
N THR A 117 9.85 -0.95 14.69
CA THR A 117 10.09 0.45 15.06
C THR A 117 9.64 1.40 13.96
N GLU A 118 9.99 1.10 12.70
CA GLU A 118 9.56 1.89 11.55
C GLU A 118 8.05 1.79 11.33
N CYS A 119 7.43 0.62 11.45
CA CYS A 119 5.98 0.50 11.41
C CYS A 119 5.29 1.34 12.49
N ARG A 120 5.85 1.42 13.71
CA ARG A 120 5.31 2.27 14.77
C ARG A 120 5.44 3.76 14.41
N ARG A 121 6.58 4.19 13.88
CA ARG A 121 6.78 5.56 13.38
C ARG A 121 5.78 5.92 12.29
N CYS A 122 5.60 5.07 11.29
CA CYS A 122 4.63 5.29 10.23
C CYS A 122 3.20 5.43 10.77
N ARG A 123 2.83 4.64 11.80
CA ARG A 123 1.51 4.78 12.46
C ARG A 123 1.33 6.10 13.20
N HIS A 124 2.40 6.73 13.68
CA HIS A 124 2.31 8.06 14.30
C HIS A 124 2.16 9.20 13.29
N LEU A 125 2.39 8.93 12.00
CA LEU A 125 2.22 9.90 10.92
C LEU A 125 0.82 9.83 10.29
N LEU A 126 -0.01 8.86 10.71
CA LEU A 126 -1.40 8.68 10.33
C LEU A 126 -2.32 9.25 11.41
#